data_AF-A0A8T6KS02-F1
#
_entry.id   AF-A0A8T6KS02-F1
#
_cell.length_a   1.000
_cell.length_b   1.000
_cell.length_c   1.000
_cell.angle_alpha   90.00
_cell.angle_beta   90.00
_cell.angle_gamma   90.00
#
_symmetry.space_group_name_H-M   'P 1'
#
loop_
_entity.id
_entity.type
_entity.pdbx_description
1 polymer ?
#
loop_
_entity_poly.entity_id
_entity_poly.type
_entity_poly.pdbx_seq_one_letter_code
_entity_poly.pdbx_strand_id
1 'polypeptide(L)'
;MVSKQYDVVNMESQDFGSEAYQAINLHNFEQLDQIQALPDEVVYYINVVGRVLPFKSNRYVVDHLIDWDDALNDGMFRLTFPQKDMLAPADFD
;
A
#
# COMPACT_ATOMS: atom_id res chain seq x y z
N MET A 1 31.09 -23.66 28.45
CA MET A 1 30.00 -22.67 28.48
C MET A 1 28.92 -23.18 27.54
N VAL A 2 27.71 -23.42 28.06
CA VAL A 2 26.63 -24.13 27.36
C VAL A 2 26.00 -23.20 26.33
N SER A 3 26.11 -23.55 25.04
CA SER A 3 25.29 -22.95 24.00
C SER A 3 23.86 -23.44 24.17
N LYS A 4 22.95 -22.54 24.54
CA LYS A 4 21.52 -22.84 24.51
C LYS A 4 21.06 -22.79 23.06
N GLN A 5 20.84 -23.96 22.47
CA GLN A 5 20.08 -24.11 21.24
C GLN A 5 18.62 -23.79 21.58
N TYR A 6 18.07 -22.71 21.06
CA TYR A 6 16.63 -22.46 21.14
C TYR A 6 15.96 -23.29 20.06
N ASP A 7 15.08 -24.21 20.46
CA ASP A 7 14.19 -24.92 19.54
C ASP A 7 13.18 -23.91 18.99
N VAL A 8 13.42 -23.46 17.76
CA VAL A 8 12.42 -22.75 16.96
C VAL A 8 11.34 -23.77 16.59
N VAL A 9 10.23 -23.70 17.31
CA VAL A 9 8.94 -24.31 16.96
C VAL A 9 8.64 -24.04 15.49
N ASN A 10 8.30 -25.09 14.75
CA ASN A 10 7.86 -25.05 13.35
C ASN A 10 6.73 -24.02 13.17
N MET A 11 7.08 -22.83 12.71
CA MET A 11 6.17 -21.92 12.03
C MET A 11 5.99 -22.53 10.64
N GLU A 12 4.80 -23.05 10.33
CA GLU A 12 4.44 -23.41 8.96
C GLU A 12 4.82 -22.22 8.08
N SER A 13 5.76 -22.43 7.16
CA SER A 13 6.16 -21.41 6.21
C SER A 13 4.92 -21.11 5.37
N GLN A 14 4.19 -20.05 5.71
CA GLN A 14 3.29 -19.43 4.76
C GLN A 14 4.17 -19.07 3.57
N ASP A 15 3.90 -19.71 2.44
CA ASP A 15 4.55 -19.41 1.17
C ASP A 15 4.11 -18.01 0.76
N PHE A 16 4.77 -17.00 1.34
CA PHE A 16 4.72 -15.62 0.87
C PHE A 16 5.42 -15.65 -0.47
N GLY A 17 4.63 -15.97 -1.52
CA GLY A 17 5.12 -16.27 -2.85
C GLY A 17 6.26 -15.34 -3.25
N SER A 18 7.24 -15.89 -3.98
CA SER A 18 8.47 -15.21 -4.39
C SER A 18 8.23 -14.11 -5.43
N GLU A 19 7.24 -13.24 -5.21
CA GLU A 19 6.93 -12.13 -6.07
C GLU A 19 8.13 -11.20 -6.09
N ALA A 20 8.65 -10.99 -7.30
CA ALA A 20 9.74 -10.05 -7.50
C ALA A 20 9.30 -8.67 -7.02
N TYR A 21 10.18 -7.97 -6.31
CA TYR A 21 9.89 -6.62 -5.85
C TYR A 21 9.49 -5.73 -7.04
N GLN A 22 8.24 -5.26 -7.01
CA GLN A 22 7.73 -4.27 -7.94
C GLN A 22 7.28 -3.04 -7.15
N ALA A 23 7.85 -1.89 -7.48
CA ALA A 23 7.50 -0.62 -6.84
C ALA A 23 6.15 -0.10 -7.36
N ILE A 24 5.32 0.38 -6.45
CA ILE A 24 4.08 1.11 -6.75
C ILE A 24 4.30 2.58 -6.37
N ASN A 25 4.00 3.51 -7.27
CA ASN A 25 4.17 4.95 -7.08
C ASN A 25 3.24 5.73 -8.02
N LEU A 26 3.34 7.06 -8.00
CA LEU A 26 2.52 7.97 -8.81
C LEU A 26 2.49 7.63 -10.31
N HIS A 27 3.55 7.03 -10.87
CA HIS A 27 3.62 6.74 -12.30
C HIS A 27 2.87 5.48 -12.73
N ASN A 28 2.55 4.57 -11.80
CA ASN A 28 1.98 3.27 -12.15
C ASN A 28 0.83 2.79 -11.26
N PHE A 29 0.48 3.51 -10.19
CA PHE A 29 -0.59 3.06 -9.28
C PHE A 29 -1.95 2.92 -9.99
N GLU A 30 -2.26 3.76 -10.97
CA GLU A 30 -3.51 3.68 -11.76
C GLU A 30 -3.61 2.40 -12.61
N GLN A 31 -2.50 1.68 -12.81
CA GLN A 31 -2.48 0.41 -13.54
C GLN A 31 -2.95 -0.76 -12.67
N LEU A 32 -3.15 -0.56 -11.37
CA LEU A 32 -3.64 -1.58 -10.46
C LEU A 32 -5.15 -1.73 -10.62
N ASP A 33 -5.63 -2.96 -10.86
CA ASP A 33 -7.06 -3.26 -10.98
C ASP A 33 -7.83 -2.82 -9.72
N GLN A 34 -7.21 -2.98 -8.54
CA GLN A 34 -7.80 -2.58 -7.27
C GLN A 34 -7.97 -1.04 -7.17
N ILE A 35 -7.06 -0.27 -7.76
CA ILE A 35 -7.17 1.21 -7.81
C ILE A 35 -8.27 1.63 -8.79
N GLN A 36 -8.39 0.95 -9.94
CA GLN A 36 -9.44 1.23 -10.92
C GLN A 36 -10.84 0.91 -10.41
N ALA A 37 -10.97 0.07 -9.38
CA ALA A 37 -12.24 -0.24 -8.72
C ALA A 37 -12.66 0.81 -7.68
N LEU A 38 -11.77 1.73 -7.27
CA LEU A 38 -12.09 2.79 -6.33
C LEU A 38 -12.94 3.89 -6.97
N PRO A 39 -13.67 4.68 -6.17
CA PRO A 39 -14.35 5.88 -6.68
C PRO A 39 -13.36 6.85 -7.33
N ASP A 40 -13.74 7.45 -8.47
CA ASP A 40 -12.91 8.39 -9.23
C ASP A 40 -12.33 9.53 -8.39
N GLU A 41 -13.10 10.02 -7.42
CA GLU A 41 -12.69 11.07 -6.48
C GLU A 41 -11.48 10.64 -5.64
N VAL A 42 -11.44 9.39 -5.18
CA VAL A 42 -10.32 8.84 -4.39
C VAL A 42 -9.06 8.74 -5.24
N VAL A 43 -9.19 8.22 -6.46
CA VAL A 43 -8.07 8.11 -7.42
C VAL A 43 -7.53 9.50 -7.77
N TYR A 44 -8.41 10.47 -8.00
CA TYR A 44 -8.03 11.86 -8.23
C TYR A 44 -7.20 12.43 -7.09
N TYR A 45 -7.63 12.24 -5.83
CA TYR A 45 -6.88 12.73 -4.68
C TYR A 45 -5.51 12.06 -4.54
N ILE A 46 -5.40 10.75 -4.77
CA ILE A 46 -4.11 10.06 -4.79
C ILE A 46 -3.18 10.70 -5.84
N ASN A 47 -3.71 11.00 -7.04
CA ASN A 47 -2.93 11.62 -8.12
C ASN A 47 -2.46 13.03 -7.76
N VAL A 48 -3.36 13.90 -7.28
CA VAL A 48 -3.04 15.31 -6.98
C VAL A 48 -2.11 15.41 -5.78
N VAL A 49 -2.46 14.77 -4.66
CA VAL A 49 -1.63 14.81 -3.45
C VAL A 49 -0.28 14.16 -3.72
N GLY A 50 -0.24 13.05 -4.47
CA GLY A 50 1.00 12.36 -4.82
C GLY A 50 1.98 13.18 -5.68
N ARG A 51 1.51 14.22 -6.39
CA ARG A 51 2.38 15.18 -7.10
C ARG A 51 3.11 16.14 -6.18
N VAL A 52 2.55 16.42 -5.00
CA VAL A 52 3.14 17.31 -3.99
C VAL A 52 3.93 16.50 -2.97
N LEU A 53 3.33 15.42 -2.47
CA LEU A 53 3.90 14.51 -1.48
C LEU A 53 4.26 13.17 -2.14
N PRO A 54 5.53 12.97 -2.52
CA PRO A 54 5.94 11.75 -3.21
C PRO A 54 5.74 10.53 -2.29
N PHE A 55 5.20 9.45 -2.85
CA PHE A 55 5.00 8.18 -2.16
C PHE A 55 5.60 7.02 -2.95
N LYS A 56 5.92 5.93 -2.24
CA LYS A 56 6.36 4.68 -2.84
C LYS A 56 5.96 3.50 -1.95
N SER A 57 5.34 2.51 -2.56
CA SER A 57 5.01 1.22 -1.94
C SER A 57 5.58 0.06 -2.78
N ASN A 58 5.20 -1.17 -2.45
CA ASN A 58 5.52 -2.35 -3.22
C ASN A 58 4.26 -3.18 -3.52
N ARG A 59 4.36 -4.06 -4.52
CA ARG A 59 3.28 -4.94 -4.96
C ARG A 59 2.77 -5.86 -3.84
N TYR A 60 3.67 -6.37 -3.00
CA TYR A 60 3.30 -7.23 -1.88
C TYR A 60 2.33 -6.55 -0.89
N VAL A 61 2.57 -5.28 -0.54
CA VAL A 61 1.67 -4.50 0.32
C VAL A 61 0.30 -4.36 -0.34
N VAL A 62 0.29 -4.01 -1.63
CA VAL A 62 -0.94 -3.84 -2.42
C VAL A 62 -1.73 -5.14 -2.49
N ASP A 63 -1.09 -6.28 -2.77
CA ASP A 63 -1.80 -7.52 -3.06
C ASP A 63 -2.16 -8.32 -1.81
N HIS A 64 -1.47 -8.11 -0.69
CA HIS A 64 -1.62 -8.98 0.49
C HIS A 64 -1.93 -8.28 1.80
N LEU A 65 -1.64 -6.98 1.93
CA LEU A 65 -1.78 -6.29 3.21
C LEU A 65 -2.93 -5.30 3.27
N ILE A 66 -3.38 -4.80 2.11
CA ILE A 66 -4.52 -3.90 2.03
C ILE A 66 -5.81 -4.71 1.96
N ASP A 67 -6.75 -4.37 2.84
CA ASP A 67 -8.12 -4.86 2.74
C ASP A 67 -8.86 -4.02 1.69
N TRP A 68 -8.96 -4.54 0.46
CA TRP A 68 -9.62 -3.86 -0.65
C TRP A 68 -11.14 -3.89 -0.57
N ASP A 69 -11.74 -4.76 0.25
CA ASP A 69 -13.19 -4.77 0.44
C ASP A 69 -13.66 -3.57 1.29
N ASP A 70 -12.77 -2.98 2.10
CA ASP A 70 -13.01 -1.77 2.91
C ASP A 70 -11.84 -0.78 2.89
N ALA A 71 -11.27 -0.54 1.69
CA ALA A 71 -10.03 0.23 1.52
C ALA A 71 -10.04 1.62 2.17
N LEU A 72 -11.18 2.33 2.17
CA LEU A 72 -11.25 3.69 2.71
C LEU A 72 -11.17 3.74 4.25
N ASN A 73 -11.47 2.63 4.93
CA ASN A 73 -11.32 2.49 6.37
C ASN A 73 -10.07 1.66 6.75
N ASP A 74 -9.43 1.01 5.79
CA ASP A 74 -8.24 0.21 6.02
C ASP A 74 -7.01 1.06 6.39
N GLY A 75 -6.31 0.64 7.45
CA GLY A 75 -5.10 1.31 7.92
C GLY A 75 -3.94 1.16 6.95
N MET A 76 -3.80 0.00 6.29
CA MET A 76 -2.71 -0.24 5.34
C MET A 76 -2.87 0.62 4.08
N PHE A 77 -4.09 0.76 3.56
CA PHE A 77 -4.41 1.68 2.47
C PHE A 77 -4.05 3.12 2.84
N ARG A 78 -4.50 3.60 4.00
CA ARG A 78 -4.27 4.98 4.46
C ARG A 78 -2.79 5.31 4.69
N LEU A 79 -1.99 4.33 5.11
CA LEU A 79 -0.54 4.47 5.24
C LEU A 79 0.21 4.38 3.91
N THR A 80 -0.37 3.68 2.93
CA THR A 80 0.29 3.37 1.65
C THR A 80 0.06 4.44 0.60
N PHE A 81 -1.16 4.97 0.51
CA PHE A 81 -1.56 5.91 -0.53
C PHE A 81 -1.80 7.32 0.03
N PRO A 82 -1.43 8.38 -0.70
CA PRO A 82 -1.75 9.75 -0.33
C PRO A 82 -3.25 9.96 -0.09
N GLN A 83 -3.58 10.74 0.94
CA GLN A 83 -4.94 11.00 1.36
C GLN A 83 -5.33 12.46 1.10
N LYS A 84 -6.61 12.71 0.85
CA LYS A 84 -7.12 14.05 0.50
C LYS A 84 -6.84 15.12 1.56
N ASP A 85 -6.83 14.71 2.83
CA ASP A 85 -6.65 15.56 4.01
C ASP A 85 -5.18 15.95 4.24
N MET A 86 -4.26 15.43 3.43
CA MET A 86 -2.85 15.81 3.47
C MET A 86 -2.58 17.18 2.83
N LEU A 87 -3.51 17.71 2.05
CA LEU A 87 -3.45 19.06 1.48
C LEU A 87 -4.62 19.92 1.99
N ALA A 88 -4.41 21.23 2.06
CA ALA A 88 -5.51 22.14 2.37
C ALA A 88 -6.44 22.25 1.14
N PRO A 89 -7.75 22.52 1.32
CA PRO A 89 -8.67 22.67 0.18
C PRO A 89 -8.21 23.71 -0.85
N ALA A 90 -7.55 24.78 -0.41
CA ALA A 90 -7.02 25.83 -1.28
C ALA A 90 -5.84 25.38 -2.18
N ASP A 91 -5.23 24.22 -1.91
CA ASP A 91 -4.14 23.68 -2.72
C ASP A 91 -4.66 22.83 -3.91
N PHE A 92 -5.98 22.67 -4.03
CA PHE A 92 -6.63 21.94 -5.14
C PHE A 92 -7.16 22.85 -6.26
N ASP A 93 -7.15 24.17 -6.08
CA ASP A 93 -7.70 25.19 -7.00
C ASP A 93 -6.71 25.66 -8.08
#